data_AF-A0A0D2AIK0-F1
#
_entry.id   AF-A0A0D2AIK0-F1
#
_cell.length_a   1.000
_cell.length_b   1.000
_cell.length_c   1.000
_cell.angle_alpha   90.00
_cell.angle_beta   90.00
_cell.angle_gamma   90.00
#
_symmetry.space_group_name_H-M   'P 1'
#
loop_
_entity.id
_entity.type
_entity.pdbx_description
1 polymer ?
#
loop_
_entity_poly.entity_id
_entity_poly.type
_entity_poly.pdbx_seq_one_letter_code
_entity_poly.pdbx_strand_id
1 'polypeptide(L)'
;MATSITEAKIATKSLLQKVEPHMNDALALESLGFFLPVALKALDTIGLFKVEESPRALSEYKSTCDKLVEAIQSNEGSLGQRAWKDVTVDGKSWHDHLVTMKSCISTLQAEVNKIKVERPFLAEAILAAVELKRRIQSSEGSSPHFDILDGTLLFLLSALDLLQSLPRQNSDSVADLAGPLRQCSLKCRSALPSSEEAVVWMESCQQLLVLLQGFSNTFVCFFLQKNMSDDAKLRALSIFSTMGTYYMQRNQGLLQRRVDDMLDANRAQPASKSAIQALPRTTKSVREICVICTESMEITTMPCGHCYHDGCLSHWLKVADSCPQCRETLKEERKADTEGWVEATE
;
A
#
# COMPACT_ATOMS: atom_id res chain seq x y z
N MET A 1 -12.16 -33.69 3.19
CA MET A 1 -11.40 -32.56 3.77
C MET A 1 -12.28 -31.32 3.73
N ALA A 2 -12.34 -30.53 4.80
CA ALA A 2 -13.10 -29.27 4.78
C ALA A 2 -12.34 -28.25 3.92
N THR A 3 -13.01 -27.66 2.93
CA THR A 3 -12.42 -26.63 2.06
C THR A 3 -12.37 -25.29 2.76
N SER A 4 -11.27 -24.55 2.63
CA SER A 4 -11.13 -23.20 3.22
C SER A 4 -11.55 -22.07 2.25
N ILE A 5 -11.93 -20.91 2.78
CA ILE A 5 -12.19 -19.69 2.00
C ILE A 5 -10.99 -19.33 1.11
N THR A 6 -9.77 -19.54 1.61
CA THR A 6 -8.53 -19.30 0.86
C THR A 6 -8.44 -20.19 -0.38
N GLU A 7 -8.76 -21.48 -0.26
CA GLU A 7 -8.78 -22.41 -1.39
C GLU A 7 -9.83 -22.04 -2.42
N ALA A 8 -11.04 -21.66 -1.97
CA ALA A 8 -12.10 -21.19 -2.86
C ALA A 8 -11.68 -19.92 -3.62
N LYS A 9 -11.01 -18.97 -2.96
CA LYS A 9 -10.47 -17.75 -3.60
C LYS A 9 -9.43 -18.07 -4.67
N ILE A 10 -8.53 -19.02 -4.39
CA ILE A 10 -7.51 -19.45 -5.35
C ILE A 10 -8.17 -20.06 -6.59
N ALA A 11 -9.11 -20.98 -6.38
CA ALA A 11 -9.85 -21.62 -7.48
C ALA A 11 -10.63 -20.59 -8.33
N THR A 12 -11.27 -19.61 -7.68
CA THR A 12 -12.00 -18.54 -8.38
C THR A 12 -11.07 -17.68 -9.22
N LYS A 13 -9.91 -17.29 -8.70
CA LYS A 13 -8.91 -16.50 -9.44
C LYS A 13 -8.36 -17.27 -10.64
N SER A 14 -8.09 -18.56 -10.46
CA SER A 14 -7.62 -19.43 -11.53
C SER A 14 -8.65 -19.53 -12.66
N LEU A 15 -9.93 -19.72 -12.31
CA LEU A 15 -11.01 -19.72 -13.30
C LEU A 15 -11.17 -18.37 -13.99
N LEU A 16 -11.13 -17.26 -13.26
CA LEU A 16 -11.24 -15.92 -13.83
C LEU A 16 -10.13 -15.65 -14.86
N GLN A 17 -8.88 -15.97 -14.52
CA GLN A 17 -7.73 -15.82 -15.42
C GLN A 17 -7.89 -16.66 -16.70
N LYS A 18 -8.54 -17.82 -16.61
CA LYS A 18 -8.80 -18.69 -17.76
C LYS A 18 -9.99 -18.24 -18.60
N VAL A 19 -10.98 -17.57 -18.00
CA VAL A 19 -12.16 -17.07 -18.71
C VAL A 19 -11.88 -15.75 -19.42
N GLU A 20 -11.07 -14.87 -18.83
CA GLU A 20 -10.80 -13.50 -19.29
C GLU A 20 -10.41 -13.40 -20.78
N PRO A 21 -9.52 -14.25 -21.35
CA PRO A 21 -9.17 -14.20 -22.76
C PRO A 21 -10.30 -14.59 -23.73
N HIS A 22 -11.37 -15.20 -23.22
CA HIS A 22 -12.42 -15.84 -24.02
C HIS A 22 -13.82 -15.23 -23.78
N MET A 23 -13.92 -14.13 -23.02
CA MET A 23 -15.18 -13.48 -22.68
C MET A 23 -15.95 -12.94 -23.91
N ASN A 24 -15.25 -12.63 -25.00
CA ASN A 24 -15.85 -12.05 -26.20
C ASN A 24 -16.51 -13.09 -27.13
N ASP A 25 -16.27 -14.39 -26.92
CA ASP A 25 -16.58 -15.43 -27.91
C ASP A 25 -17.78 -16.32 -27.52
N ALA A 26 -18.27 -16.25 -26.29
CA ALA A 26 -19.44 -17.02 -25.84
C ALA A 26 -20.19 -16.38 -24.66
N LEU A 27 -21.52 -16.28 -24.79
CA LEU A 27 -22.45 -15.74 -23.77
C LEU A 27 -22.25 -16.34 -22.37
N ALA A 28 -21.89 -17.63 -22.31
CA ALA A 28 -21.66 -18.33 -21.05
C ALA A 28 -20.35 -17.92 -20.35
N LEU A 29 -19.31 -17.59 -21.13
CA LEU A 29 -18.03 -17.11 -20.61
C LEU A 29 -18.13 -15.65 -20.18
N GLU A 30 -18.86 -14.83 -20.94
CA GLU A 30 -19.23 -13.47 -20.56
C GLU A 30 -19.96 -13.46 -19.20
N SER A 31 -20.92 -14.38 -19.01
CA SER A 31 -21.62 -14.56 -17.74
C SER A 31 -20.66 -14.88 -16.59
N LEU A 32 -19.68 -15.76 -16.80
CA LEU A 32 -18.66 -16.07 -15.77
C LEU A 32 -17.81 -14.86 -15.42
N GLY A 33 -17.41 -14.05 -16.41
CA GLY A 33 -16.69 -12.80 -16.18
C GLY A 33 -17.46 -11.81 -15.30
N PHE A 34 -18.79 -11.83 -15.33
CA PHE A 34 -19.62 -11.05 -14.41
C PHE A 34 -19.70 -11.68 -13.00
N PHE A 35 -19.92 -13.00 -12.90
CA PHE A 35 -20.19 -13.66 -11.62
C PHE A 35 -18.93 -13.92 -10.77
N LEU A 36 -17.77 -14.19 -11.37
CA LEU A 36 -16.54 -14.52 -10.65
C LEU A 36 -16.01 -13.35 -9.79
N PRO A 37 -15.97 -12.09 -10.26
CA PRO A 37 -15.62 -10.94 -9.42
C PRO A 37 -16.58 -10.75 -8.24
N VAL A 38 -17.88 -11.02 -8.45
CA VAL A 38 -18.89 -10.96 -7.38
C VAL A 38 -18.62 -12.03 -6.32
N ALA A 39 -18.28 -13.24 -6.75
CA ALA A 39 -17.94 -14.33 -5.84
C ALA A 39 -16.65 -14.05 -5.05
N LEU A 40 -15.60 -13.54 -5.71
CA LEU A 40 -14.36 -13.12 -5.02
C LEU A 40 -14.65 -12.11 -3.91
N LYS A 41 -15.46 -11.10 -4.21
CA LYS A 41 -15.85 -10.08 -3.23
C LYS A 41 -16.65 -10.67 -2.06
N ALA A 42 -17.51 -11.64 -2.33
CA ALA A 42 -18.26 -12.34 -1.28
C ALA A 42 -17.31 -13.14 -0.37
N LEU A 43 -16.43 -13.96 -0.95
CA LEU A 43 -15.43 -14.74 -0.21
C LEU A 43 -14.48 -13.85 0.61
N ASP A 44 -14.05 -12.70 0.07
CA ASP A 44 -13.25 -11.73 0.80
C ASP A 44 -14.00 -11.19 2.02
N THR A 45 -15.27 -10.80 1.83
CA THR A 45 -16.10 -10.28 2.92
C THR A 45 -16.30 -11.35 3.99
N ILE A 46 -16.67 -12.56 3.62
CA ILE A 46 -16.93 -13.65 4.55
C ILE A 46 -15.65 -14.01 5.33
N GLY A 47 -14.51 -14.07 4.64
CA GLY A 47 -13.20 -14.30 5.26
C GLY A 47 -12.81 -13.21 6.28
N LEU A 48 -13.09 -11.95 5.98
CA LEU A 48 -12.87 -10.82 6.91
C LEU A 48 -13.73 -10.96 8.17
N PHE A 49 -14.98 -11.41 8.02
CA PHE A 49 -15.91 -11.51 9.13
C PHE A 49 -15.83 -12.83 9.91
N LYS A 50 -14.94 -13.75 9.50
CA LYS A 50 -14.75 -15.07 10.12
C LYS A 50 -16.08 -15.82 10.29
N VAL A 51 -16.96 -15.70 9.30
CA VAL A 51 -18.28 -16.36 9.34
C VAL A 51 -18.08 -17.86 9.24
N GLU A 52 -18.77 -18.61 10.09
CA GLU A 52 -18.87 -20.07 9.97
C GLU A 52 -19.72 -20.40 8.74
N GLU A 53 -19.09 -20.49 7.58
CA GLU A 53 -19.76 -20.96 6.37
C GLU A 53 -19.99 -22.47 6.42
N SER A 54 -21.04 -22.93 5.73
CA SER A 54 -21.24 -24.36 5.47
C SER A 54 -20.04 -24.90 4.68
N PRO A 55 -19.24 -25.83 5.25
CA PRO A 55 -18.09 -26.41 4.55
C PRO A 55 -18.47 -27.10 3.25
N ARG A 56 -19.73 -27.52 3.13
CA ARG A 56 -20.29 -28.13 1.93
C ARG A 56 -20.41 -27.14 0.78
N ALA A 57 -20.93 -25.93 1.02
CA ALA A 57 -21.10 -24.92 -0.02
C ALA A 57 -19.74 -24.45 -0.58
N LEU A 58 -18.75 -24.26 0.30
CA LEU A 58 -17.38 -23.93 -0.10
C LEU A 58 -16.72 -25.06 -0.90
N SER A 59 -16.86 -26.30 -0.45
CA SER A 59 -16.31 -27.46 -1.14
C SER A 59 -16.94 -27.65 -2.51
N GLU A 60 -18.26 -27.47 -2.63
CA GLU A 60 -19.00 -27.59 -3.88
C GLU A 60 -18.66 -26.46 -4.85
N TYR A 61 -18.59 -25.22 -4.36
CA TYR A 61 -18.16 -24.06 -5.14
C TYR A 61 -16.75 -24.24 -5.72
N LYS A 62 -15.78 -24.56 -4.85
CA LYS A 62 -14.38 -24.78 -5.23
C LYS A 62 -14.24 -25.93 -6.22
N SER A 63 -14.92 -27.06 -5.98
CA SER A 63 -14.93 -28.18 -6.92
C SER A 63 -15.52 -27.80 -8.28
N THR A 64 -16.57 -26.97 -8.30
CA THR A 64 -17.16 -26.48 -9.55
C THR A 64 -16.21 -25.56 -10.30
N CYS A 65 -15.45 -24.69 -9.60
CA CYS A 65 -14.41 -23.86 -10.22
C CYS A 65 -13.35 -24.73 -10.91
N ASP A 66 -12.82 -25.73 -10.21
CA ASP A 66 -11.77 -26.62 -10.72
C ASP A 66 -12.25 -27.35 -11.98
N LYS A 67 -13.47 -27.91 -11.96
CA LYS A 67 -14.06 -28.61 -13.11
C LYS A 67 -14.27 -27.70 -14.32
N LEU A 68 -14.67 -26.45 -14.11
CA LEU A 68 -14.82 -25.48 -15.19
C LEU A 68 -13.46 -25.08 -15.78
N VAL A 69 -12.41 -24.98 -14.96
CA VAL A 69 -11.04 -24.76 -15.44
C VAL A 69 -10.59 -25.92 -16.32
N GLU A 70 -10.76 -27.17 -15.85
CA GLU A 70 -10.44 -28.37 -16.63
C GLU A 70 -11.23 -28.44 -17.95
N ALA A 71 -12.52 -28.09 -17.91
CA ALA A 71 -13.38 -28.03 -19.09
C ALA A 71 -12.85 -27.04 -20.13
N ILE A 72 -12.47 -25.83 -19.70
CA ILE A 72 -11.92 -24.79 -20.58
C ILE A 72 -10.59 -25.27 -21.18
N GLN A 73 -9.67 -25.74 -20.34
CA GLN A 73 -8.35 -26.22 -20.76
C GLN A 73 -8.44 -27.34 -21.80
N SER A 74 -9.31 -28.32 -21.57
CA SER A 74 -9.51 -29.46 -22.47
C SER A 74 -10.08 -29.08 -23.83
N ASN A 75 -10.63 -27.86 -23.96
CA ASN A 75 -11.29 -27.38 -25.17
C ASN A 75 -10.65 -26.11 -25.76
N GLU A 76 -9.45 -25.72 -25.32
CA GLU A 76 -8.79 -24.46 -25.70
C GLU A 76 -8.69 -24.27 -27.23
N GLY A 77 -8.40 -25.34 -27.99
CA GLY A 77 -8.32 -25.29 -29.46
C GLY A 77 -9.65 -25.18 -30.22
N SER A 78 -10.79 -25.27 -29.52
CA SER A 78 -12.15 -25.23 -30.11
C SER A 78 -13.02 -24.08 -29.58
N LEU A 79 -12.38 -23.18 -28.81
CA LEU A 79 -12.98 -21.97 -28.26
C LEU A 79 -13.54 -21.10 -29.39
N GLY A 80 -14.83 -20.77 -29.32
CA GLY A 80 -15.53 -19.96 -30.32
C GLY A 80 -16.18 -20.72 -31.49
N GLN A 81 -15.93 -22.03 -31.65
CA GLN A 81 -16.53 -22.84 -32.74
C GLN A 81 -17.53 -23.90 -32.26
N ARG A 82 -17.51 -24.27 -30.97
CA ARG A 82 -18.43 -25.28 -30.38
C ARG A 82 -19.58 -24.65 -29.61
N ALA A 83 -20.75 -25.30 -29.68
CA ALA A 83 -21.85 -25.00 -28.77
C ALA A 83 -21.49 -25.59 -27.38
N TRP A 84 -21.11 -24.74 -26.43
CA TRP A 84 -20.75 -25.11 -25.05
C TRP A 84 -21.75 -26.03 -24.33
N LYS A 85 -23.00 -26.06 -24.81
CA LYS A 85 -24.04 -27.00 -24.35
C LYS A 85 -23.64 -28.47 -24.45
N ASP A 86 -22.73 -28.83 -25.36
CA ASP A 86 -22.30 -30.20 -25.63
C ASP A 86 -21.03 -30.60 -24.83
N VAL A 87 -20.39 -29.64 -24.15
CA VAL A 87 -19.22 -29.91 -23.31
C VAL A 87 -19.69 -30.51 -21.99
N THR A 88 -19.12 -31.67 -21.63
CA THR A 88 -19.42 -32.38 -20.39
C THR A 88 -18.15 -32.57 -19.56
N VAL A 89 -18.27 -32.43 -18.25
CA VAL A 89 -17.23 -32.74 -17.25
C VAL A 89 -17.88 -33.49 -16.10
N ASP A 90 -17.32 -34.64 -15.73
CA ASP A 90 -17.90 -35.60 -14.78
C ASP A 90 -19.36 -35.98 -15.09
N GLY A 91 -19.68 -36.16 -16.38
CA GLY A 91 -21.03 -36.54 -16.82
C GLY A 91 -22.09 -35.44 -16.65
N LYS A 92 -21.70 -34.23 -16.24
CA LYS A 92 -22.58 -33.04 -16.18
C LYS A 92 -22.27 -32.11 -17.33
N SER A 93 -23.30 -31.45 -17.87
CA SER A 93 -23.12 -30.44 -18.91
C SER A 93 -22.47 -29.18 -18.34
N TRP A 94 -21.85 -28.39 -19.21
CA TRP A 94 -21.38 -27.04 -18.89
C TRP A 94 -22.47 -26.20 -18.19
N HIS A 95 -23.72 -26.30 -18.66
CA HIS A 95 -24.85 -25.58 -18.08
C HIS A 95 -25.11 -26.01 -16.62
N ASP A 96 -25.03 -27.30 -16.31
CA ASP A 96 -25.26 -27.81 -14.95
C ASP A 96 -24.21 -27.28 -13.96
N HIS A 97 -22.95 -27.17 -14.40
CA HIS A 97 -21.88 -26.57 -13.61
C HIS A 97 -22.13 -25.08 -13.38
N LEU A 98 -22.61 -24.33 -14.39
CA LEU A 98 -22.99 -22.93 -14.22
C LEU A 98 -24.17 -22.74 -13.25
N VAL A 99 -25.17 -23.61 -13.31
CA VAL A 99 -26.30 -23.58 -12.36
C VAL A 99 -25.81 -23.84 -10.93
N THR A 100 -24.95 -24.84 -10.75
CA THR A 100 -24.32 -25.17 -9.46
C THR A 100 -23.52 -23.98 -8.93
N MET A 101 -22.69 -23.37 -9.79
CA MET A 101 -21.90 -22.17 -9.48
C MET A 101 -22.78 -21.01 -9.00
N LYS A 102 -23.85 -20.68 -9.74
CA LYS A 102 -24.79 -19.60 -9.39
C LYS A 102 -25.49 -19.86 -8.05
N SER A 103 -25.88 -21.10 -7.78
CA SER A 103 -26.47 -21.49 -6.50
C SER A 103 -25.50 -21.28 -5.33
N CYS A 104 -24.24 -21.70 -5.50
CA CYS A 104 -23.20 -21.47 -4.51
C CYS A 104 -22.95 -19.98 -4.28
N ILE A 105 -22.85 -19.17 -5.33
CA ILE A 105 -22.67 -17.71 -5.23
C ILE A 105 -23.84 -17.06 -4.49
N SER A 106 -25.07 -17.51 -4.75
CA SER A 106 -26.26 -17.00 -4.06
C SER A 106 -26.19 -17.30 -2.55
N THR A 107 -25.66 -18.47 -2.18
CA THR A 107 -25.43 -18.84 -0.77
C THR A 107 -24.37 -17.94 -0.12
N LEU A 108 -23.23 -17.72 -0.78
CA LEU A 108 -22.18 -16.80 -0.30
C LEU A 108 -22.73 -15.38 -0.11
N GLN A 109 -23.55 -14.91 -1.05
CA GLN A 109 -24.19 -13.59 -0.97
C GLN A 109 -25.20 -13.50 0.18
N ALA A 110 -25.93 -14.57 0.50
CA ALA A 110 -26.83 -14.61 1.64
C ALA A 110 -26.05 -14.44 2.96
N GLU A 111 -24.91 -15.10 3.12
CA GLU A 111 -24.04 -14.93 4.30
C GLU A 111 -23.47 -13.51 4.39
N VAL A 112 -23.05 -12.92 3.27
CA VAL A 112 -22.63 -11.50 3.23
C VAL A 112 -23.77 -10.58 3.67
N ASN A 113 -25.00 -10.84 3.25
CA ASN A 113 -26.15 -10.04 3.66
C ASN A 113 -26.46 -10.21 5.15
N LYS A 114 -26.30 -11.41 5.70
CA LYS A 114 -26.43 -11.66 7.14
C LYS A 114 -25.43 -10.82 7.94
N ILE A 115 -24.16 -10.78 7.53
CA ILE A 115 -23.13 -9.92 8.14
C ILE A 115 -23.57 -8.44 8.16
N LYS A 116 -24.05 -7.94 7.01
CA LYS A 116 -24.49 -6.55 6.87
C LYS A 116 -25.69 -6.22 7.76
N VAL A 117 -26.58 -7.18 7.99
CA VAL A 117 -27.75 -7.01 8.86
C VAL A 117 -27.35 -7.05 10.33
N GLU A 118 -26.49 -7.99 10.72
CA GLU A 118 -26.10 -8.18 12.12
C GLU A 118 -25.15 -7.09 12.63
N ARG A 119 -24.26 -6.57 11.77
CA ARG A 119 -23.22 -5.59 12.15
C ARG A 119 -22.99 -4.52 11.06
N PRO A 120 -23.99 -3.70 10.71
CA PRO A 120 -23.94 -2.81 9.55
C PRO A 120 -22.75 -1.83 9.59
N PHE A 121 -22.58 -1.09 10.69
CA PHE A 121 -21.53 -0.06 10.79
C PHE A 121 -20.12 -0.64 10.81
N LEU A 122 -19.92 -1.78 11.50
CA LEU A 122 -18.64 -2.47 11.53
C LEU A 122 -18.28 -3.06 10.16
N ALA A 123 -19.28 -3.65 9.49
CA ALA A 123 -19.14 -4.17 8.14
C ALA A 123 -18.70 -3.08 7.17
N GLU A 124 -19.36 -1.92 7.22
CA GLU A 124 -19.03 -0.77 6.39
C GLU A 124 -17.62 -0.24 6.67
N ALA A 125 -17.26 -0.05 7.94
CA ALA A 125 -15.95 0.50 8.32
C ALA A 125 -14.78 -0.40 7.86
N ILE A 126 -14.87 -1.71 8.10
CA ILE A 126 -13.82 -2.67 7.70
C ILE A 126 -13.70 -2.70 6.17
N LEU A 127 -14.81 -2.81 5.45
CA LEU A 127 -14.80 -2.88 3.98
C LEU A 127 -14.22 -1.60 3.35
N ALA A 128 -14.58 -0.43 3.88
CA ALA A 128 -14.04 0.84 3.41
C ALA A 128 -12.53 0.97 3.68
N ALA A 129 -12.07 0.59 4.88
CA ALA A 129 -10.66 0.63 5.25
C ALA A 129 -9.80 -0.34 4.41
N VAL A 130 -10.29 -1.57 4.17
CA VAL A 130 -9.58 -2.56 3.34
C VAL A 130 -9.44 -2.07 1.90
N GLU A 131 -10.51 -1.53 1.30
CA GLU A 131 -10.45 -1.02 -0.08
C GLU A 131 -9.52 0.20 -0.20
N LEU A 132 -9.57 1.12 0.77
CA LEU A 132 -8.69 2.28 0.80
C LEU A 132 -7.23 1.86 0.89
N LYS A 133 -6.90 0.92 1.79
CA LYS A 133 -5.56 0.37 1.95
C LYS A 133 -5.05 -0.28 0.67
N ARG A 134 -5.88 -1.12 0.02
CA ARG A 134 -5.53 -1.79 -1.25
C ARG A 134 -5.13 -0.77 -2.32
N ARG A 135 -5.85 0.36 -2.41
CA ARG A 135 -5.57 1.40 -3.39
C ARG A 135 -4.27 2.16 -3.11
N ILE A 136 -4.00 2.50 -1.85
CA ILE A 136 -2.74 3.12 -1.44
C ILE A 136 -1.56 2.19 -1.76
N GLN A 137 -1.71 0.88 -1.54
CA GLN A 137 -0.67 -0.09 -1.88
C GLN A 137 -0.44 -0.23 -3.39
N SER A 138 -1.46 0.03 -4.21
CA SER A 138 -1.36 -0.03 -5.67
C SER A 138 -0.91 1.27 -6.34
N SER A 139 -0.81 2.39 -5.61
CA SER A 139 -0.36 3.66 -6.20
C SER A 139 1.17 3.71 -6.29
N GLU A 140 1.69 3.86 -7.50
CA GLU A 140 3.12 4.08 -7.76
C GLU A 140 3.51 5.52 -7.37
N GLY A 141 4.26 5.68 -6.28
CA GLY A 141 4.72 6.98 -5.78
C GLY A 141 4.53 7.13 -4.28
N SER A 142 5.48 6.64 -3.49
CA SER A 142 5.45 6.74 -2.03
C SER A 142 5.77 8.17 -1.57
N SER A 143 4.76 9.03 -1.53
CA SER A 143 4.79 10.26 -0.72
C SER A 143 4.79 9.87 0.77
N PRO A 144 5.51 10.58 1.66
CA PRO A 144 5.45 10.37 3.10
C PRO A 144 4.02 10.41 3.67
N HIS A 145 3.11 11.13 3.01
CA HIS A 145 1.70 11.17 3.39
C HIS A 145 0.97 9.83 3.16
N PHE A 146 1.33 9.08 2.12
CA PHE A 146 0.78 7.75 1.89
C PHE A 146 1.28 6.75 2.92
N ASP A 147 2.54 6.89 3.37
CA ASP A 147 3.09 6.07 4.43
C ASP A 147 2.35 6.31 5.75
N ILE A 148 2.12 7.58 6.08
CA ILE A 148 1.34 8.02 7.25
C ILE A 148 -0.10 7.49 7.18
N LEU A 149 -0.71 7.57 6.00
CA LEU A 149 -2.07 7.07 5.82
C LEU A 149 -2.14 5.54 5.91
N ASP A 150 -1.22 4.80 5.30
CA ASP A 150 -1.17 3.33 5.36
C ASP A 150 -0.95 2.82 6.79
N GLY A 151 -0.02 3.44 7.53
CA GLY A 151 0.20 3.14 8.95
C GLY A 151 -1.03 3.39 9.82
N THR A 152 -1.75 4.48 9.55
CA THR A 152 -3.01 4.79 10.26
C THR A 152 -4.12 3.80 9.92
N LEU A 153 -4.24 3.37 8.66
CA LEU A 153 -5.22 2.36 8.25
C LEU A 153 -4.94 0.98 8.82
N LEU A 154 -3.66 0.60 8.94
CA LEU A 154 -3.24 -0.61 9.62
C LEU A 154 -3.68 -0.64 11.09
N PHE A 155 -3.47 0.47 11.80
CA PHE A 155 -3.95 0.64 13.17
C PHE A 155 -5.47 0.46 13.24
N LEU A 156 -6.23 1.14 12.38
CA LEU A 156 -7.69 1.09 12.38
C LEU A 156 -8.24 -0.29 12.05
N LEU A 157 -7.66 -0.99 11.07
CA LEU A 157 -8.06 -2.35 10.73
C LEU A 157 -7.87 -3.29 11.92
N SER A 158 -6.76 -3.12 12.66
CA SER A 158 -6.49 -3.92 13.86
C SER A 158 -7.44 -3.58 15.00
N ALA A 159 -7.77 -2.30 15.17
CA ALA A 159 -8.76 -1.82 16.12
C ALA A 159 -10.17 -2.36 15.81
N LEU A 160 -10.57 -2.37 14.54
CA LEU A 160 -11.85 -2.90 14.07
C LEU A 160 -11.94 -4.43 14.25
N ASP A 161 -10.88 -5.20 13.99
CA ASP A 161 -10.84 -6.65 14.27
C ASP A 161 -10.96 -6.93 15.78
N LEU A 162 -10.32 -6.12 16.62
CA LEU A 162 -10.48 -6.25 18.07
C LEU A 162 -11.95 -5.99 18.46
N LEU A 163 -12.57 -4.91 17.99
CA LEU A 163 -13.99 -4.61 18.25
C LEU A 163 -14.91 -5.74 17.75
N GLN A 164 -14.60 -6.36 16.62
CA GLN A 164 -15.33 -7.50 16.09
C GLN A 164 -15.32 -8.71 17.02
N SER A 165 -14.21 -8.91 17.74
CA SER A 165 -14.04 -10.03 18.68
C SER A 165 -14.71 -9.83 20.04
N LEU A 166 -15.19 -8.61 20.34
CA LEU A 166 -15.80 -8.29 21.63
C LEU A 166 -17.31 -8.62 21.66
N PRO A 167 -17.83 -9.19 22.76
CA PRO A 167 -19.25 -9.48 22.91
C PRO A 167 -20.06 -8.19 23.16
N ARG A 168 -21.01 -7.90 22.25
CA ARG A 168 -21.88 -6.69 22.16
C ARG A 168 -21.10 -5.39 21.89
N GLN A 169 -21.32 -4.82 20.71
CA GLN A 169 -20.65 -3.61 20.25
C GLN A 169 -21.36 -2.34 20.73
N ASN A 170 -20.58 -1.30 21.06
CA ASN A 170 -21.08 0.08 21.07
C ASN A 170 -21.21 0.53 19.61
N SER A 171 -22.43 0.53 19.07
CA SER A 171 -22.75 0.94 17.70
C SER A 171 -22.24 2.34 17.36
N ASP A 172 -22.25 3.23 18.34
CA ASP A 172 -22.14 4.68 18.11
C ASP A 172 -20.71 5.07 17.71
N SER A 173 -19.70 4.55 18.41
CA SER A 173 -18.28 4.83 18.09
C SER A 173 -17.83 4.23 16.75
N VAL A 174 -18.44 3.12 16.32
CA VAL A 174 -18.15 2.49 15.03
C VAL A 174 -18.84 3.25 13.89
N ALA A 175 -20.05 3.76 14.13
CA ALA A 175 -20.78 4.58 13.18
C ALA A 175 -20.05 5.89 12.86
N ASP A 176 -19.48 6.56 13.88
CA ASP A 176 -18.69 7.78 13.71
C ASP A 176 -17.46 7.57 12.80
N LEU A 177 -16.87 6.37 12.81
CA LEU A 177 -15.73 6.01 11.97
C LEU A 177 -16.11 5.62 10.54
N ALA A 178 -17.28 5.01 10.35
CA ALA A 178 -17.72 4.51 9.05
C ALA A 178 -17.92 5.64 8.02
N GLY A 179 -18.46 6.79 8.45
CA GLY A 179 -18.73 7.94 7.57
C GLY A 179 -17.49 8.47 6.84
N PRO A 180 -16.43 8.88 7.56
CA PRO A 180 -15.18 9.35 6.97
C PRO A 180 -14.50 8.31 6.06
N LEU A 181 -14.39 7.06 6.51
CA LEU A 181 -13.80 5.98 5.71
C LEU A 181 -14.57 5.75 4.40
N ARG A 182 -15.91 5.80 4.46
CA ARG A 182 -16.77 5.68 3.29
C ARG A 182 -16.57 6.83 2.32
N GLN A 183 -16.53 8.08 2.80
CA GLN A 183 -16.30 9.25 1.95
C GLN A 183 -14.95 9.17 1.24
N CYS A 184 -13.89 8.75 1.94
CA CYS A 184 -12.58 8.57 1.35
C CYS A 184 -12.54 7.40 0.37
N SER A 185 -13.16 6.25 0.68
CA SER A 185 -13.29 5.12 -0.25
C SER A 185 -14.03 5.53 -1.54
N LEU A 186 -15.09 6.34 -1.43
CA LEU A 186 -15.81 6.89 -2.58
C LEU A 186 -14.92 7.83 -3.42
N LYS A 187 -14.19 8.74 -2.77
CA LYS A 187 -13.23 9.63 -3.45
C LYS A 187 -12.12 8.83 -4.15
N CYS A 188 -11.59 7.78 -3.53
CA CYS A 188 -10.63 6.89 -4.18
C CYS A 188 -11.20 6.21 -5.41
N ARG A 189 -12.49 5.85 -5.37
CA ARG A 189 -13.16 5.13 -6.46
C ARG A 189 -13.21 5.98 -7.73
N SER A 190 -13.32 7.30 -7.58
CA SER A 190 -13.39 8.27 -8.69
C SER A 190 -12.05 8.93 -9.02
N ALA A 191 -11.08 8.98 -8.10
CA ALA A 191 -9.86 9.77 -8.24
C ALA A 191 -8.61 8.91 -8.00
N LEU A 192 -7.94 8.52 -9.08
CA LEU A 192 -6.52 8.18 -9.10
C LEU A 192 -5.94 9.01 -10.26
N PRO A 193 -5.35 10.19 -9.98
CA PRO A 193 -5.07 11.14 -11.03
C PRO A 193 -3.58 11.41 -11.28
N SER A 194 -3.30 11.72 -12.55
CA SER A 194 -2.10 12.37 -13.03
C SER A 194 -1.97 13.79 -12.42
N SER A 195 -1.20 13.89 -11.34
CA SER A 195 -0.59 15.09 -10.73
C SER A 195 -1.46 16.27 -10.22
N GLU A 196 -2.54 16.73 -10.85
CA GLU A 196 -3.27 17.94 -10.39
C GLU A 196 -4.35 17.66 -9.32
N GLU A 197 -5.09 16.57 -9.43
CA GLU A 197 -6.08 16.15 -8.42
C GLU A 197 -5.42 15.46 -7.20
N ALA A 198 -4.11 15.19 -7.25
CA ALA A 198 -3.35 14.66 -6.11
C ALA A 198 -3.40 15.62 -4.90
N VAL A 199 -3.53 16.93 -5.13
CA VAL A 199 -3.69 17.94 -4.07
C VAL A 199 -5.03 17.79 -3.35
N VAL A 200 -6.13 17.57 -4.07
CA VAL A 200 -7.48 17.34 -3.50
C VAL A 200 -7.52 16.01 -2.73
N TRP A 201 -6.82 15.01 -3.26
CA TRP A 201 -6.63 13.74 -2.56
C TRP A 201 -5.81 13.94 -1.28
N MET A 202 -4.72 14.71 -1.31
CA MET A 202 -3.90 15.00 -0.12
C MET A 202 -4.68 15.77 0.95
N GLU A 203 -5.48 16.77 0.59
CA GLU A 203 -6.32 17.49 1.55
C GLU A 203 -7.37 16.56 2.18
N SER A 204 -7.98 15.70 1.37
CA SER A 204 -8.89 14.65 1.85
C SER A 204 -8.19 13.64 2.76
N CYS A 205 -6.95 13.27 2.44
CA CYS A 205 -6.12 12.39 3.28
C CYS A 205 -5.75 13.05 4.61
N GLN A 206 -5.48 14.36 4.61
CA GLN A 206 -5.11 15.10 5.81
C GLN A 206 -6.32 15.28 6.74
N GLN A 207 -7.50 15.61 6.19
CA GLN A 207 -8.75 15.64 6.94
C GLN A 207 -9.09 14.26 7.50
N LEU A 208 -8.93 13.21 6.70
CA LEU A 208 -9.10 11.83 7.15
C LEU A 208 -8.09 11.49 8.25
N LEU A 209 -6.81 11.81 8.11
CA LEU A 209 -5.79 11.58 9.13
C LEU A 209 -6.13 12.24 10.46
N VAL A 210 -6.63 13.47 10.45
CA VAL A 210 -7.09 14.17 11.66
C VAL A 210 -8.29 13.47 12.28
N LEU A 211 -9.30 13.09 11.48
CA LEU A 211 -10.48 12.35 11.95
C LEU A 211 -10.10 10.97 12.52
N LEU A 212 -9.18 10.26 11.87
CA LEU A 212 -8.69 8.95 12.26
C LEU A 212 -7.79 9.02 13.51
N GLN A 213 -6.99 10.07 13.67
CA GLN A 213 -6.26 10.34 14.94
C GLN A 213 -7.23 10.62 16.09
N GLY A 214 -8.33 11.32 15.82
CA GLY A 214 -9.43 11.47 16.78
C GLY A 214 -9.98 10.11 17.21
N PHE A 215 -10.17 9.18 16.27
CA PHE A 215 -10.58 7.81 16.57
C PHE A 215 -9.55 7.05 17.40
N SER A 216 -8.24 7.19 17.14
CA SER A 216 -7.20 6.57 17.98
C SER A 216 -7.36 6.96 19.45
N ASN A 217 -7.63 8.23 19.72
CA ASN A 217 -7.87 8.73 21.06
C ASN A 217 -9.20 8.21 21.64
N THR A 218 -10.28 8.22 20.86
CA THR A 218 -11.58 7.65 21.28
C THR A 218 -11.48 6.15 21.58
N PHE A 219 -10.69 5.42 20.80
CA PHE A 219 -10.42 3.99 20.98
C PHE A 219 -9.60 3.75 22.25
N VAL A 220 -8.54 4.53 22.49
CA VAL A 220 -7.82 4.54 23.78
C VAL A 220 -8.81 4.77 24.94
N CYS A 221 -9.64 5.81 24.85
CA CYS A 221 -10.61 6.13 25.89
C CYS A 221 -11.64 5.01 26.10
N PHE A 222 -12.18 4.41 25.03
CA PHE A 222 -13.10 3.28 25.11
C PHE A 222 -12.46 2.08 25.86
N PHE A 223 -11.20 1.75 25.54
CA PHE A 223 -10.48 0.65 26.18
C PHE A 223 -10.06 0.94 27.62
N LEU A 224 -9.76 2.20 27.95
CA LEU A 224 -9.45 2.61 29.33
C LEU A 224 -10.70 2.70 30.22
N GLN A 225 -11.86 3.04 29.65
CA GLN A 225 -13.10 3.26 30.41
C GLN A 225 -13.95 2.00 30.60
N LYS A 226 -13.83 0.99 29.74
CA LYS A 226 -14.63 -0.25 29.83
C LYS A 226 -13.87 -1.33 30.59
N ASN A 227 -14.60 -2.06 31.43
CA ASN A 227 -14.07 -3.18 32.22
C ASN A 227 -13.90 -4.43 31.32
N MET A 228 -12.94 -4.35 30.41
CA MET A 228 -12.61 -5.39 29.43
C MET A 228 -11.83 -6.55 30.08
N SER A 229 -11.82 -7.71 29.41
CA SER A 229 -10.89 -8.80 29.78
C SER A 229 -9.44 -8.35 29.61
N ASP A 230 -8.52 -8.96 30.37
CA ASP A 230 -7.11 -8.61 30.30
C ASP A 230 -6.49 -8.96 28.94
N ASP A 231 -6.99 -9.99 28.26
CA ASP A 231 -6.62 -10.32 26.87
C ASP A 231 -6.97 -9.16 25.91
N ALA A 232 -8.17 -8.59 26.01
CA ALA A 232 -8.59 -7.48 25.17
C ALA A 232 -7.75 -6.22 25.44
N LYS A 233 -7.37 -5.97 26.70
CA LYS A 233 -6.47 -4.86 27.06
C LYS A 233 -5.06 -5.06 26.47
N LEU A 234 -4.50 -6.26 26.56
CA LEU A 234 -3.19 -6.58 25.98
C LEU A 234 -3.19 -6.43 24.45
N ARG A 235 -4.24 -6.91 23.78
CA ARG A 235 -4.42 -6.72 22.33
C ARG A 235 -4.53 -5.25 21.97
N ALA A 236 -5.29 -4.44 22.72
CA ALA A 236 -5.38 -3.00 22.50
C ALA A 236 -4.03 -2.29 22.67
N LEU A 237 -3.24 -2.64 23.70
CA LEU A 237 -1.89 -2.12 23.90
C LEU A 237 -0.96 -2.43 22.72
N SER A 238 -1.02 -3.66 22.20
CA SER A 238 -0.28 -4.04 20.99
C SER A 238 -0.72 -3.21 19.78
N ILE A 239 -2.02 -2.97 19.61
CA ILE A 239 -2.55 -2.15 18.52
C ILE A 239 -2.02 -0.70 18.60
N PHE A 240 -1.97 -0.08 19.80
CA PHE A 240 -1.38 1.26 19.95
C PHE A 240 0.09 1.33 19.53
N SER A 241 0.85 0.26 19.74
CA SER A 241 2.24 0.20 19.30
C SER A 241 2.41 0.06 17.78
N THR A 242 1.38 -0.44 17.07
CA THR A 242 1.45 -0.85 15.66
C THR A 242 1.81 0.31 14.73
N MET A 243 1.24 1.50 14.96
CA MET A 243 1.51 2.67 14.10
C MET A 243 2.95 3.16 14.27
N GLY A 244 3.46 3.19 15.51
CA GLY A 244 4.84 3.55 15.80
C GLY A 244 5.84 2.55 15.18
N THR A 245 5.61 1.25 15.35
CA THR A 245 6.46 0.20 14.77
C THR A 245 6.42 0.21 13.25
N TYR A 246 5.25 0.44 12.64
CA TYR A 246 5.11 0.50 11.19
C TYR A 246 5.95 1.64 10.59
N TYR A 247 5.88 2.84 11.18
CA TYR A 247 6.71 3.95 10.74
C TYR A 247 8.20 3.70 10.95
N MET A 248 8.59 3.10 12.07
CA MET A 248 10.00 2.77 12.32
C MET A 248 10.51 1.72 11.32
N GLN A 249 9.70 0.72 10.99
CA GLN A 249 10.07 -0.35 10.06
C GLN A 249 10.12 0.15 8.60
N ARG A 250 9.14 0.96 8.18
CA ARG A 250 9.10 1.52 6.82
C ARG A 250 10.17 2.58 6.59
N ASN A 251 10.48 3.37 7.61
CA ASN A 251 11.56 4.36 7.56
C ASN A 251 12.92 3.79 7.99
N GLN A 252 13.06 2.48 8.22
CA GLN A 252 14.32 1.90 8.70
C GLN A 252 15.47 2.22 7.74
N GLY A 253 15.24 2.19 6.42
CA GLY A 253 16.24 2.57 5.43
C GLY A 253 16.56 4.07 5.38
N LEU A 254 15.60 4.95 5.67
CA LEU A 254 15.81 6.41 5.76
C LEU A 254 16.50 6.80 7.07
N LEU A 255 16.15 6.14 8.17
CA LEU A 255 16.82 6.27 9.46
C LEU A 255 18.25 5.75 9.37
N GLN A 256 18.47 4.60 8.75
CA GLN A 256 19.81 4.07 8.51
C GLN A 256 20.63 5.04 7.66
N ARG A 257 20.09 5.55 6.54
CA ARG A 257 20.76 6.59 5.75
C ARG A 257 21.04 7.86 6.55
N ARG A 258 20.10 8.36 7.37
CA ARG A 258 20.35 9.54 8.22
C ARG A 258 21.41 9.29 9.28
N VAL A 259 21.44 8.09 9.86
CA VAL A 259 22.49 7.67 10.79
C VAL A 259 23.83 7.60 10.05
N ASP A 260 23.87 6.99 8.87
CA ASP A 260 25.06 6.91 8.04
C ASP A 260 25.53 8.31 7.60
N ASP A 261 24.61 9.23 7.29
CA ASP A 261 24.89 10.64 6.97
C ASP A 261 25.43 11.42 8.16
N MET A 262 24.91 11.16 9.37
CA MET A 262 25.45 11.73 10.61
C MET A 262 26.84 11.15 10.94
N LEU A 263 27.08 9.88 10.60
CA LEU A 263 28.39 9.24 10.75
C LEU A 263 29.40 9.74 9.71
N ASP A 264 28.95 10.09 8.50
CA ASP A 264 29.77 10.67 7.43
C ASP A 264 30.02 12.16 7.62
N ALA A 265 29.09 12.91 8.21
CA ALA A 265 29.31 14.30 8.61
C ALA A 265 30.45 14.45 9.64
N ASN A 266 30.66 13.43 10.49
CA ASN A 266 31.81 13.37 11.40
C ASN A 266 33.14 13.00 10.70
N ARG A 267 33.11 12.62 9.42
CA ARG A 267 34.30 12.36 8.57
C ARG A 267 34.56 13.44 7.52
N ALA A 268 33.63 14.37 7.33
CA ALA A 268 33.76 15.44 6.35
C ALA A 268 34.92 16.38 6.71
N GLN A 269 35.76 16.67 5.71
CA GLN A 269 36.81 17.67 5.82
C GLN A 269 36.35 18.94 5.09
N PRO A 270 36.70 20.14 5.57
CA PRO A 270 36.46 21.38 4.83
C PRO A 270 37.17 21.38 3.48
N ALA A 271 36.55 21.93 2.44
CA ALA A 271 37.27 22.20 1.19
C ALA A 271 38.32 23.30 1.40
N SER A 272 39.43 23.19 0.66
CA SER A 272 40.44 24.25 0.64
C SER A 272 39.87 25.55 0.06
N LYS A 273 40.35 26.69 0.58
CA LYS A 273 39.92 28.02 0.11
C LYS A 273 40.15 28.22 -1.40
N SER A 274 41.23 27.66 -1.93
CA SER A 274 41.56 27.67 -3.36
C SER A 274 40.54 26.89 -4.19
N ALA A 275 40.09 25.73 -3.72
CA ALA A 275 39.07 24.93 -4.42
C ALA A 275 37.72 25.67 -4.48
N ILE A 276 37.32 26.32 -3.38
CA ILE A 276 36.09 27.12 -3.33
C ILE A 276 36.16 28.31 -4.30
N GLN A 277 37.32 28.95 -4.41
CA GLN A 277 37.52 30.10 -5.31
C GLN A 277 37.59 29.70 -6.79
N ALA A 278 38.02 28.49 -7.09
CA ALA A 278 38.12 27.97 -8.46
C ALA A 278 36.78 27.52 -9.06
N LEU A 279 35.68 27.55 -8.29
CA LEU A 279 34.37 27.15 -8.78
C LEU A 279 33.84 28.11 -9.85
N PRO A 280 33.27 27.58 -10.96
CA PRO A 280 32.66 28.41 -11.99
C PRO A 280 31.43 29.15 -11.45
N ARG A 281 31.47 30.48 -11.56
CA ARG A 281 30.39 31.40 -11.20
C ARG A 281 29.72 31.91 -12.47
N THR A 282 28.40 31.80 -12.57
CA THR A 282 27.66 32.27 -13.74
C THR A 282 26.45 33.11 -13.35
N THR A 283 26.18 34.16 -14.12
CA THR A 283 25.06 35.11 -13.90
C THR A 283 23.80 34.72 -14.68
N LYS A 284 23.78 33.57 -15.34
CA LYS A 284 22.56 33.10 -16.03
C LYS A 284 21.57 32.62 -14.97
N SER A 285 20.44 33.33 -14.83
CA SER A 285 19.33 32.81 -14.05
C SER A 285 18.73 31.61 -14.77
N VAL A 286 18.99 30.40 -14.25
CA VAL A 286 18.18 29.23 -14.61
C VAL A 286 16.98 29.24 -13.64
N ARG A 287 15.79 28.82 -14.09
CA ARG A 287 14.58 28.71 -13.24
C ARG A 287 14.68 27.54 -12.24
N GLU A 288 15.82 27.39 -11.59
CA GLU A 288 16.13 26.32 -10.63
C GLU A 288 16.03 26.84 -9.19
N ILE A 289 15.70 25.92 -8.26
CA ILE A 289 15.58 26.15 -6.82
C ILE A 289 16.79 25.50 -6.14
N CYS A 290 17.56 26.21 -5.31
CA CYS A 290 18.63 25.53 -4.55
C CYS A 290 18.08 24.74 -3.39
N VAL A 291 18.59 23.54 -3.27
CA VAL A 291 18.23 22.59 -2.21
C VAL A 291 18.75 22.99 -0.82
N ILE A 292 19.63 23.99 -0.72
CA ILE A 292 20.16 24.48 0.57
C ILE A 292 19.20 25.49 1.22
N CYS A 293 18.67 26.47 0.47
CA CYS A 293 17.79 27.51 1.04
C CYS A 293 16.44 27.67 0.34
N THR A 294 16.16 26.90 -0.71
CA THR A 294 14.85 26.80 -1.40
C THR A 294 14.36 28.05 -2.14
N GLU A 295 15.26 28.98 -2.51
CA GLU A 295 14.94 30.23 -3.23
C GLU A 295 15.43 30.23 -4.71
N SER A 296 15.09 31.26 -5.51
CA SER A 296 15.52 31.44 -6.93
C SER A 296 16.86 32.19 -7.05
N MET A 297 17.71 31.87 -8.04
CA MET A 297 19.18 32.05 -7.83
C MET A 297 20.04 32.55 -9.00
N GLU A 298 21.12 33.25 -8.63
CA GLU A 298 22.40 33.30 -9.36
C GLU A 298 23.27 32.09 -8.98
N ILE A 299 23.98 31.50 -9.95
CA ILE A 299 24.40 30.10 -9.88
C ILE A 299 25.93 29.95 -9.75
N THR A 300 26.34 29.17 -8.75
CA THR A 300 27.68 28.56 -8.67
C THR A 300 27.55 27.06 -8.91
N THR A 301 28.40 26.52 -9.77
CA THR A 301 28.30 25.13 -10.24
C THR A 301 29.45 24.28 -9.71
N MET A 302 29.12 23.16 -9.08
CA MET A 302 30.09 22.14 -8.69
C MET A 302 30.65 21.40 -9.91
N PRO A 303 31.84 20.77 -9.85
CA PRO A 303 32.40 20.00 -10.98
C PRO A 303 31.50 18.87 -11.51
N CYS A 304 30.60 18.36 -10.65
CA CYS A 304 29.57 17.37 -11.00
C CYS A 304 28.37 17.96 -11.76
N GLY A 305 28.33 19.28 -11.98
CA GLY A 305 27.25 19.98 -12.71
C GLY A 305 26.10 20.49 -11.84
N HIS A 306 26.07 20.20 -10.53
CA HIS A 306 25.01 20.69 -9.63
C HIS A 306 25.19 22.18 -9.27
N CYS A 307 24.07 22.90 -9.17
CA CYS A 307 23.99 24.35 -9.10
C CYS A 307 23.40 24.84 -7.76
N TYR A 308 23.99 25.89 -7.19
CA TYR A 308 23.59 26.45 -5.89
C TYR A 308 23.81 27.98 -5.86
N HIS A 309 23.23 28.67 -4.88
CA HIS A 309 23.73 30.01 -4.54
C HIS A 309 25.19 29.94 -4.13
N ASP A 310 25.96 30.95 -4.53
CA ASP A 310 27.34 31.11 -4.09
C ASP A 310 27.48 31.10 -2.56
N GLY A 311 26.63 31.85 -1.85
CA GLY A 311 26.64 31.93 -0.39
C GLY A 311 26.32 30.60 0.28
N CYS A 312 25.32 29.88 -0.24
CA CYS A 312 24.90 28.58 0.29
C CYS A 312 25.97 27.51 0.09
N LEU A 313 26.54 27.42 -1.12
CA LEU A 313 27.59 26.46 -1.42
C LEU A 313 28.87 26.80 -0.66
N SER A 314 29.25 28.08 -0.59
CA SER A 314 30.42 28.52 0.18
C SER A 314 30.28 28.23 1.67
N HIS A 315 29.06 28.28 2.24
CA HIS A 315 28.83 27.91 3.62
C HIS A 315 28.97 26.40 3.83
N TRP A 316 28.38 25.60 2.93
CA TRP A 316 28.49 24.15 2.95
C TRP A 316 29.95 23.68 2.82
N LEU A 317 30.71 24.25 1.89
CA LEU A 317 32.10 23.86 1.61
C LEU A 317 33.08 24.19 2.74
N LYS A 318 32.68 25.02 3.71
CA LYS A 318 33.44 25.24 4.96
C LYS A 318 33.33 24.07 5.93
N VAL A 319 32.35 23.19 5.75
CA VAL A 319 32.06 22.06 6.63
C VAL A 319 32.32 20.73 5.92
N ALA A 320 32.05 20.63 4.61
CA ALA A 320 32.25 19.42 3.82
C ALA A 320 32.76 19.72 2.41
N ASP A 321 33.76 19.00 1.94
CA ASP A 321 34.37 19.13 0.61
C ASP A 321 33.58 18.47 -0.54
N SER A 322 32.34 18.07 -0.28
CA SER A 322 31.51 17.28 -1.20
C SER A 322 30.24 18.01 -1.64
N CYS A 323 29.74 17.66 -2.82
CA CYS A 323 28.47 18.17 -3.34
C CYS A 323 27.28 17.77 -2.45
N PRO A 324 26.42 18.73 -2.00
CA PRO A 324 25.24 18.42 -1.18
C PRO A 324 24.28 17.39 -1.79
N GLN A 325 24.18 17.36 -3.13
CA GLN A 325 23.20 16.54 -3.84
C GLN A 325 23.73 15.16 -4.23
N CYS A 326 24.98 15.06 -4.71
CA CYS A 326 25.54 13.79 -5.20
C CYS A 326 26.75 13.28 -4.41
N ARG A 327 27.21 14.01 -3.39
CA ARG A 327 28.38 13.69 -2.55
C ARG A 327 29.72 13.55 -3.27
N GLU A 328 29.80 13.94 -4.54
CA GLU A 328 31.08 13.95 -5.25
C GLU A 328 32.01 15.00 -4.64
N THR A 329 33.18 14.55 -4.20
CA THR A 329 34.22 15.36 -3.56
C THR A 329 34.88 16.30 -4.56
N LEU A 330 35.21 17.52 -4.12
CA LEU A 330 36.07 18.44 -4.85
C LEU A 330 37.48 17.83 -4.96
N LYS A 331 37.81 17.28 -6.13
CA LYS A 331 39.12 16.67 -6.39
C LYS A 331 40.24 17.68 -6.17
N GLU A 332 41.07 17.48 -5.15
CA GLU A 332 42.35 18.17 -4.99
C GLU A 332 43.45 17.40 -5.75
N GLU A 333 44.15 18.07 -6.67
CA GLU A 333 45.48 17.62 -7.05
C GLU A 333 46.41 17.84 -5.85
N ARG A 334 46.62 16.82 -5.02
CA ARG A 334 47.72 16.84 -4.04
C ARG A 334 49.03 16.86 -4.81
N LYS A 335 49.77 17.97 -4.77
CA LYS A 335 51.19 17.95 -5.11
C LYS A 335 51.87 17.01 -4.12
N ALA A 336 52.55 15.99 -4.63
CA ALA A 336 53.39 15.13 -3.83
C ALA A 336 54.54 15.97 -3.27
N ASP A 337 54.58 16.11 -1.95
CA ASP A 337 55.71 16.72 -1.25
C ASP A 337 56.91 15.77 -1.34
N THR A 338 57.71 15.90 -2.39
CA THR A 338 59.09 15.41 -2.40
C THR A 338 59.93 16.33 -1.53
N GLU A 339 59.94 16.08 -0.21
CA GLU A 339 60.98 16.60 0.69
C GLU A 339 62.09 15.55 0.81
N GLY A 340 63.28 15.95 0.34
CA GLY A 340 64.45 15.11 0.19
C GLY A 340 65.07 14.70 1.52
N TRP A 341 65.44 13.43 1.59
CA TRP A 341 66.48 12.95 2.49
C TRP A 341 67.84 13.31 1.88
N VAL A 342 68.55 14.25 2.51
CA VAL A 342 69.99 14.45 2.30
C VAL A 342 70.72 13.45 3.18
N GLU A 343 71.43 12.52 2.54
CA GLU A 343 72.28 11.52 3.19
C GLU A 343 73.54 12.22 3.72
N ALA A 344 73.68 12.30 5.05
CA ALA A 344 74.89 12.76 5.71
C ALA A 344 75.83 11.58 5.92
N THR A 345 76.98 11.66 5.27
CA THR A 345 78.16 10.85 5.54
C THR A 345 78.73 11.15 6.93
N GLU A 346 79.02 10.11 7.70
CA GLU A 346 80.25 9.98 8.51
C GLU A 346 80.59 8.49 8.72
#